data_AF-A0A7Y4P501-F1
#
_entry.id   AF-A0A7Y4P501-F1
#
_cell.length_a   1.000
_cell.length_b   1.000
_cell.length_c   1.000
_cell.angle_alpha   90.00
_cell.angle_beta   90.00
_cell.angle_gamma   90.00
#
_symmetry.space_group_name_H-M   'P 1'
#
loop_
_entity.id
_entity.type
_entity.pdbx_description
1 polymer ?
#
loop_
_entity_poly.entity_id
_entity_poly.type
_entity_poly.pdbx_seq_one_letter_code
_entity_poly.pdbx_strand_id
1 'polypeptide(L)'
;MGDKQDTLVFIDEIQVYPHLLTLLKFLAQDGRFTFIASGSLLGATLSQTTSIPMGSLHIIRMFPLDFEEFLYANGLNQMAVSALRQKFLQRESLDEAMPLR
;
A
#
# COMPACT_ATOMS: atom_id res chain seq x y z
N MET A 1 -19.21 11.55 -14.80
CA MET A 1 -17.89 11.39 -14.16
C MET A 1 -17.39 12.78 -13.82
N GLY A 2 -16.72 12.94 -12.67
CA GLY A 2 -16.15 14.21 -12.25
C GLY A 2 -14.92 14.60 -13.08
N ASP A 3 -14.18 15.59 -12.60
CA ASP A 3 -12.96 16.10 -13.23
C ASP A 3 -11.69 15.53 -12.58
N LYS A 4 -10.52 15.80 -13.16
CA LYS A 4 -9.24 15.27 -12.65
C LYS A 4 -8.99 15.57 -11.15
N GLN A 5 -9.52 16.68 -10.65
CA GLN A 5 -9.26 17.16 -9.28
C GLN A 5 -10.09 16.43 -8.23
N ASP A 6 -11.23 15.82 -8.60
CA ASP A 6 -12.14 15.16 -7.67
C ASP A 6 -12.24 13.64 -7.87
N THR A 7 -11.66 13.13 -8.97
CA THR A 7 -11.82 11.74 -9.36
C THR A 7 -10.48 11.01 -9.43
N LEU A 8 -10.36 9.99 -8.58
CA LEU A 8 -9.27 9.02 -8.56
C LEU A 8 -9.78 7.68 -9.09
N VAL A 9 -9.08 7.09 -10.05
CA VAL A 9 -9.36 5.75 -10.57
C VAL A 9 -8.34 4.78 -9.99
N PHE A 10 -8.82 3.82 -9.20
CA PHE A 10 -8.00 2.77 -8.61
C PHE A 10 -8.26 1.43 -9.31
N ILE A 11 -7.20 0.77 -9.76
CA ILE A 11 -7.26 -0.53 -10.44
C ILE A 11 -6.50 -1.54 -9.59
N ASP A 12 -7.22 -2.50 -9.03
CA ASP A 12 -6.61 -3.56 -8.23
C ASP A 12 -6.18 -4.75 -9.07
N GLU A 13 -5.14 -5.44 -8.60
CA GLU A 13 -4.56 -6.65 -9.20
C GLU A 13 -4.31 -6.55 -10.73
N ILE A 14 -3.77 -5.41 -11.18
CA ILE A 14 -3.60 -5.14 -12.62
C ILE A 14 -2.70 -6.17 -13.33
N GLN A 15 -1.82 -6.86 -12.60
CA GLN A 15 -0.97 -7.90 -13.16
C GLN A 15 -1.75 -9.11 -13.69
N VAL A 16 -3.02 -9.30 -13.29
CA VAL A 16 -3.91 -10.33 -13.86
C VAL A 16 -4.19 -10.05 -15.34
N TYR A 17 -4.06 -8.79 -15.78
CA TYR A 17 -4.29 -8.36 -17.14
C TYR A 17 -3.09 -7.56 -17.69
N PRO A 18 -2.02 -8.25 -18.14
CA PRO A 18 -0.78 -7.60 -18.59
C PRO A 18 -1.00 -6.57 -19.72
N HIS A 19 -2.03 -6.74 -20.56
CA HIS A 19 -2.37 -5.80 -21.62
C HIS A 19 -2.91 -4.45 -21.08
N LEU A 20 -3.50 -4.42 -19.87
CA LEU A 20 -3.96 -3.18 -19.23
C LEU A 20 -2.80 -2.31 -18.74
N LEU A 21 -1.63 -2.88 -18.45
CA LEU A 21 -0.43 -2.11 -18.08
C LEU A 21 -0.01 -1.15 -19.20
N THR A 22 -0.10 -1.59 -20.45
CA THR A 22 0.16 -0.72 -21.62
C THR A 22 -0.91 0.36 -21.76
N LEU A 23 -2.17 0.03 -21.49
CA LEU A 23 -3.28 0.98 -21.54
C LEU A 23 -3.16 2.09 -20.49
N LEU A 24 -2.68 1.77 -19.29
CA LEU A 24 -2.45 2.75 -18.22
C LEU A 24 -1.61 3.94 -18.67
N LYS A 25 -0.59 3.71 -19.51
CA LYS A 25 0.23 4.78 -20.06
C LYS A 25 -0.62 5.78 -20.85
N PHE A 26 -1.48 5.28 -21.73
CA PHE A 26 -2.35 6.13 -22.54
C PHE A 26 -3.39 6.85 -21.70
N LEU A 27 -3.96 6.16 -20.70
CA LEU A 27 -4.91 6.76 -19.75
C LEU A 27 -4.27 7.87 -18.91
N ALA A 28 -3.04 7.66 -18.43
CA ALA A 28 -2.29 8.67 -17.70
C ALA A 28 -1.92 9.88 -18.58
N GLN A 29 -1.58 9.66 -19.86
CA GLN A 29 -1.28 10.71 -20.83
C GLN A 29 -2.50 11.52 -21.25
N ASP A 30 -3.65 10.88 -21.41
CA ASP A 30 -4.95 11.51 -21.68
C ASP A 30 -5.33 12.48 -20.54
N GLY A 31 -4.85 12.22 -19.32
CA GLY A 31 -4.78 13.22 -18.26
C GLY A 31 -6.13 13.63 -17.67
N ARG A 32 -7.23 12.97 -18.06
CA ARG A 32 -8.59 13.20 -17.57
C ARG A 32 -8.78 12.83 -16.10
N PHE A 33 -8.05 11.83 -15.62
CA PHE A 33 -8.12 11.34 -14.24
C PHE A 33 -6.73 11.06 -13.68
N THR A 34 -6.66 10.94 -12.36
CA THR A 34 -5.50 10.34 -11.68
C THR A 34 -5.73 8.84 -11.59
N PHE A 35 -4.76 8.05 -12.06
CA PHE A 35 -4.82 6.59 -12.03
C PHE A 35 -3.82 6.04 -11.01
N ILE A 36 -4.29 5.13 -10.16
CA ILE A 36 -3.45 4.32 -9.28
C ILE A 36 -3.73 2.87 -9.61
N ALA A 37 -2.68 2.06 -9.69
CA ALA A 37 -2.81 0.62 -9.85
C ALA A 37 -2.04 -0.11 -8.76
N SER A 38 -2.66 -1.14 -8.20
CA SER A 38 -2.06 -2.07 -7.24
C SER A 38 -1.91 -3.45 -7.86
N GLY A 39 -1.06 -4.25 -7.21
CA GLY A 39 -0.78 -5.59 -7.65
C GLY A 39 0.39 -6.21 -6.90
N SER A 40 0.38 -7.53 -6.84
CA SER A 40 1.51 -8.29 -6.33
C SER A 40 2.67 -8.26 -7.33
N LEU A 41 3.90 -8.06 -6.84
CA LEU A 41 5.13 -8.13 -7.63
C LEU A 41 5.16 -7.21 -8.88
N LEU A 42 4.46 -6.07 -8.85
CA LEU A 42 4.41 -5.13 -9.98
C LEU A 42 5.79 -4.77 -10.52
N GLY A 43 6.82 -4.65 -9.67
CA GLY A 43 8.18 -4.37 -10.12
C GLY A 43 8.76 -5.44 -11.08
N ALA A 44 8.45 -6.72 -10.87
CA ALA A 44 8.87 -7.80 -11.77
C ALA A 44 8.03 -7.80 -13.06
N THR A 45 6.71 -7.65 -12.94
CA THR A 45 5.80 -7.60 -14.09
C THR A 45 6.11 -6.41 -15.02
N LEU A 46 6.41 -5.24 -14.45
CA LEU A 46 6.78 -4.03 -15.19
C LEU A 46 8.13 -4.20 -15.91
N SER A 47 9.07 -4.95 -15.34
CA SER A 47 10.37 -5.20 -15.97
C SER A 47 10.28 -6.10 -17.22
N GLN A 48 9.24 -6.94 -17.31
CA GLN A 48 8.98 -7.79 -18.48
C GLN A 48 8.25 -7.02 -19.59
N THR A 49 7.55 -5.94 -19.27
CA THR A 49 6.90 -5.08 -20.26
C THR A 49 7.90 -4.07 -20.83
N THR A 50 8.41 -4.33 -22.04
CA THR A 50 9.39 -3.51 -22.78
C THR A 50 8.91 -2.10 -23.16
N SER A 51 7.65 -1.74 -22.84
CA SER A 51 6.96 -0.56 -23.39
C SER A 51 6.75 0.58 -22.41
N ILE A 52 7.18 0.45 -21.14
CA ILE A 52 6.94 1.44 -20.10
C ILE A 52 8.21 2.27 -19.86
N PRO A 53 8.23 3.56 -20.24
CA PRO A 53 9.33 4.45 -19.90
C PRO A 53 9.30 4.70 -18.39
N MET A 54 10.38 4.32 -17.71
CA MET A 54 10.56 4.42 -16.26
C MET A 54 10.32 5.83 -15.69
N GLY A 55 10.32 6.88 -16.51
CA GLY A 55 10.10 8.27 -16.08
C GLY A 55 8.64 8.73 -16.00
N SER A 56 7.68 7.92 -16.46
CA SER A 56 6.24 8.30 -16.49
C SER A 56 5.39 7.62 -15.40
N LEU A 57 6.01 6.76 -14.60
CA LEU A 57 5.33 5.96 -13.59
C LEU A 57 6.01 6.16 -12.23
N HIS A 58 5.21 6.46 -11.21
CA HIS A 58 5.67 6.45 -9.83
C HIS A 58 5.36 5.09 -9.20
N ILE A 59 6.40 4.28 -8.96
CA ILE A 59 6.27 2.97 -8.35
C ILE A 59 6.49 3.11 -6.84
N ILE A 60 5.48 2.76 -6.05
CA ILE A 60 5.59 2.63 -4.60
C ILE A 60 5.62 1.15 -4.26
N ARG A 61 6.65 0.70 -3.54
CA ARG A 61 6.71 -0.66 -3.00
C ARG A 61 6.10 -0.64 -1.61
N MET A 62 5.05 -1.44 -1.42
CA MET A 62 4.44 -1.68 -0.12
C MET A 62 4.91 -3.02 0.44
N PHE A 63 5.11 -3.07 1.75
CA PHE A 63 5.46 -4.28 2.49
C PHE A 63 4.27 -4.70 3.36
N PRO A 64 4.21 -5.97 3.79
CA PRO A 64 3.27 -6.38 4.82
C PRO A 64 3.43 -5.52 6.06
N LEU A 65 2.32 -5.33 6.80
CA LEU A 65 2.35 -4.62 8.07
C LEU A 65 3.36 -5.27 9.01
N ASP A 66 4.15 -4.44 9.69
CA ASP A 66 4.90 -4.91 10.84
C ASP A 66 3.96 -5.18 12.02
N PHE A 67 4.52 -5.74 13.11
CA PHE A 67 3.73 -6.10 14.27
C PHE A 67 3.07 -4.87 14.93
N GLU A 68 3.76 -3.73 15.01
CA GLU A 68 3.22 -2.52 15.63
C GLU A 68 2.08 -1.94 14.77
N GLU A 69 2.27 -1.89 13.45
CA GLU A 69 1.26 -1.48 12.48
C GLU A 69 0.02 -2.38 12.50
N PHE A 70 0.20 -3.71 12.64
CA PHE A 70 -0.91 -4.64 12.85
C PHE A 70 -1.68 -4.32 14.12
N LEU A 71 -1.00 -4.02 15.23
CA LEU A 71 -1.67 -3.66 16.49
C LEU A 71 -2.46 -2.35 16.36
N TYR A 72 -1.87 -1.32 15.72
CA TYR A 72 -2.57 -0.07 15.43
C TYR A 72 -3.81 -0.27 14.57
N ALA A 73 -3.70 -1.10 13.52
CA ALA A 73 -4.83 -1.45 12.65
C ALA A 73 -5.96 -2.18 13.38
N ASN A 74 -5.65 -2.89 14.48
CA ASN A 74 -6.61 -3.56 15.35
C ASN A 74 -7.17 -2.67 16.48
N GLY A 75 -6.85 -1.37 16.47
CA GLY A 75 -7.38 -0.38 17.40
C GLY A 75 -6.63 -0.27 18.72
N LEU A 76 -5.41 -0.84 18.84
CA LEU A 76 -4.57 -0.59 20.00
C LEU A 76 -3.98 0.82 19.89
N ASN A 77 -4.11 1.59 20.97
CA ASN A 77 -3.54 2.93 21.04
C ASN A 77 -2.01 2.88 21.19
N GLN A 78 -1.33 3.99 20.88
CA GLN A 78 0.13 4.09 20.95
C GLN A 78 0.68 3.84 22.35
N MET A 79 -0.08 4.14 23.41
CA MET A 79 0.36 3.89 24.79
C MET A 79 0.41 2.39 25.08
N ALA A 80 -0.60 1.63 24.66
CA ALA A 80 -0.66 0.19 24.81
C ALA A 80 0.48 -0.51 24.06
N VAL A 81 0.72 -0.13 22.80
CA VAL A 81 1.84 -0.67 22.00
C VAL A 81 3.19 -0.30 22.62
N SER A 82 3.36 0.94 23.11
CA SER A 82 4.60 1.37 23.78
C SER A 82 4.86 0.58 25.06
N ALA A 83 3.83 0.32 25.87
CA ALA A 83 3.98 -0.45 27.10
C ALA A 83 4.21 -1.95 26.82
N LEU A 84 3.59 -2.53 25.78
CA LEU A 84 3.91 -3.88 25.29
C LEU A 84 5.40 -3.98 24.91
N ARG A 85 5.90 -2.99 24.16
CA ARG A 85 7.31 -2.91 23.75
C ARG A 85 8.25 -2.82 24.96
N GLN A 86 7.92 -2.01 25.96
CA GLN A 86 8.72 -1.90 27.17
C GLN A 86 8.78 -3.22 27.95
N LYS A 87 7.64 -3.87 28.17
CA LYS A 87 7.56 -5.17 28.86
C LYS A 87 8.36 -6.24 28.13
N PHE A 88 8.29 -6.27 26.79
CA PHE A 88 9.11 -7.16 25.96
C PHE A 88 10.62 -6.93 26.16
N LEU A 89 11.08 -5.67 26.14
CA LEU A 89 12.49 -5.33 26.36
C LEU A 89 12.98 -5.72 27.76
N GLN A 90 12.11 -5.62 28.76
CA GLN A 90 12.39 -5.98 30.16
C GLN A 90 12.23 -7.49 30.43
N ARG A 91 11.72 -8.27 29.46
CA ARG A 91 11.37 -9.69 29.60
C ARG A 91 10.39 -9.96 30.73
N GLU A 92 9.45 -9.03 30.92
CA GLU A 92 8.38 -9.14 31.90
C GLU A 92 7.09 -9.68 31.27
N SER A 93 6.29 -10.38 32.07
CA SER A 93 4.93 -10.75 31.65
C SER A 93 4.05 -9.51 31.51
N LEU A 94 3.05 -9.61 30.66
CA LEU A 94 1.95 -8.65 30.63
C LEU A 94 1.09 -8.82 31.88
N ASP A 95 0.66 -7.70 32.45
CA ASP A 95 -0.28 -7.69 33.57
C ASP A 95 -1.68 -8.07 33.05
N GLU A 96 -2.40 -8.95 33.75
CA GLU A 96 -3.72 -9.46 33.32
C GLU A 96 -4.76 -8.35 33.05
N ALA A 97 -4.59 -7.18 33.66
CA ALA A 97 -5.55 -6.08 33.65
C ALA A 97 -5.20 -4.95 32.66
N MET A 98 -4.26 -5.13 31.75
CA MET A 98 -3.86 -4.05 30.84
C MET A 98 -5.02 -3.69 29.89
N PRO A 99 -5.58 -2.46 29.97
CA PRO A 99 -6.62 -2.04 29.05
C PRO A 99 -5.97 -1.78 27.69
N LEU A 100 -6.20 -2.70 26.75
CA LEU A 100 -5.66 -2.65 25.38
C LEU A 100 -6.51 -1.79 24.44
N ARG A 101 -7.53 -1.09 24.94
CA ARG A 101 -8.43 -0.21 24.18
C ARG A 101 -8.67 1.09 24.93
#